data_AF-A0A0B8PCQ3-F1
#
_entry.id   AF-A0A0B8PCQ3-F1
#
_cell.length_a   1.000
_cell.length_b   1.000
_cell.length_c   1.000
_cell.angle_alpha   90.00
_cell.angle_beta   90.00
_cell.angle_gamma   90.00
#
_symmetry.space_group_name_H-M   'P 1'
#
loop_
_entity.id
_entity.type
_entity.pdbx_description
1 polymer ?
#
loop_
_entity_poly.entity_id
_entity_poly.type
_entity_poly.pdbx_seq_one_letter_code
_entity_poly.pdbx_strand_id
1 'polypeptide(L)'
;MFNQFTSPFKIRAKGIMGMNQRNHSYIGKYNDRSKFPLVDDKLKTKQIAELHGATTPALIGVISHQAEVKRIHKMVKDWPGFCIKPAQGSGGKGILVILSHKDGVYTKPSGDTVNEEDVERHISNTLAGLFSLGGKNDVAVVENLIKFDDCFDGFSYEGVPDVRIIVFKGYPVMAMMRLSTSASDGKANLHQGAVGVGVDIATGKAVRAVQYDLPVTHHPDTGKDLMSSRCLTGSVCLFLPLALGR
;
A
#
# COMPACT_ATOMS: atom_id res chain seq x y z
N MET A 1 22.97 -26.38 -14.25
CA MET A 1 21.56 -26.08 -13.92
C MET A 1 21.20 -26.28 -12.44
N PHE A 2 21.84 -27.14 -11.64
CA PHE A 2 21.48 -27.35 -10.22
C PHE A 2 22.04 -26.34 -9.20
N ASN A 3 22.87 -25.37 -9.62
CA ASN A 3 23.58 -24.47 -8.70
C ASN A 3 22.74 -23.30 -8.15
N GLN A 4 21.46 -23.20 -8.53
CA GLN A 4 20.52 -22.16 -8.07
C GLN A 4 19.54 -22.66 -7.00
N PHE A 5 19.56 -23.95 -6.67
CA PHE A 5 18.65 -24.55 -5.70
C PHE A 5 19.39 -24.92 -4.41
N THR A 6 18.71 -24.77 -3.27
CA THR A 6 19.23 -25.18 -1.96
C THR A 6 18.22 -26.11 -1.28
N SER A 7 18.69 -26.99 -0.40
CA SER A 7 17.79 -27.90 0.32
C SER A 7 17.01 -27.19 1.43
N PRO A 8 15.77 -27.60 1.73
CA PRO A 8 14.99 -27.05 2.83
C PRO A 8 15.70 -27.12 4.18
N PHE A 9 16.52 -28.16 4.39
CA PHE A 9 17.32 -28.33 5.60
C PHE A 9 18.41 -27.26 5.74
N LYS A 10 19.09 -26.89 4.64
CA LYS A 10 20.09 -25.81 4.65
C LYS A 10 19.43 -24.45 4.90
N ILE A 11 18.25 -24.20 4.34
CA ILE A 11 17.44 -23.00 4.60
C ILE A 11 17.09 -22.92 6.09
N ARG A 12 16.59 -24.03 6.66
CA ARG A 12 16.22 -24.12 8.09
C ARG A 12 17.42 -23.94 9.01
N ALA A 13 18.57 -24.53 8.69
CA ALA A 13 19.81 -24.39 9.48
C ALA A 13 20.32 -22.93 9.49
N LYS A 14 20.05 -22.15 8.44
CA LYS A 14 20.33 -20.71 8.37
C LYS A 14 19.27 -19.85 9.07
N GLY A 15 18.26 -20.45 9.70
CA GLY A 15 17.18 -19.73 10.39
C GLY A 15 16.19 -19.02 9.46
N ILE A 16 16.20 -19.31 8.16
CA ILE A 16 15.29 -18.69 7.20
C ILE A 16 13.89 -19.28 7.39
N MET A 17 12.91 -18.40 7.62
CA MET A 17 11.53 -18.78 7.89
C MET A 17 10.72 -18.94 6.60
N GLY A 18 10.08 -20.10 6.44
CA GLY A 18 9.13 -20.34 5.34
C GLY A 18 7.74 -19.74 5.62
N MET A 19 6.94 -19.59 4.55
CA MET A 19 5.60 -18.98 4.63
C MET A 19 4.64 -19.73 5.59
N ASN A 20 4.68 -21.07 5.59
CA ASN A 20 3.85 -21.88 6.49
C ASN A 20 4.21 -21.66 7.97
N GLN A 21 5.51 -21.61 8.28
CA GLN A 21 5.98 -21.35 9.64
C GLN A 21 5.59 -19.94 10.09
N ARG A 22 5.75 -18.94 9.21
CA ARG A 22 5.28 -17.56 9.46
C ARG A 22 3.78 -17.53 9.77
N ASN A 23 2.96 -18.14 8.93
CA ASN A 23 1.51 -18.10 9.06
C ASN A 23 1.02 -18.83 10.32
N HIS A 24 1.55 -20.03 10.60
CA HIS A 24 1.13 -20.83 11.75
C HIS A 24 1.76 -20.37 13.07
N SER A 25 3.09 -20.23 13.10
CA SER A 25 3.84 -20.02 14.35
C SER A 25 3.90 -18.56 14.81
N TYR A 26 3.64 -17.61 13.90
CA TYR A 26 3.65 -16.18 14.22
C TYR A 26 2.28 -15.54 14.04
N ILE A 27 1.77 -15.48 12.82
CA ILE A 27 0.51 -14.76 12.53
C ILE A 27 -0.65 -15.38 13.31
N GLY A 28 -0.90 -16.68 13.11
CA GLY A 28 -2.02 -17.36 13.78
C GLY A 28 -1.85 -17.52 15.28
N LYS A 29 -0.61 -17.58 15.78
CA LYS A 29 -0.31 -17.75 17.21
C LYS A 29 -0.44 -16.46 18.01
N TYR A 30 0.00 -15.33 17.46
CA TYR A 30 0.10 -14.06 18.21
C TYR A 30 -0.93 -13.01 17.82
N ASN A 31 -1.62 -13.17 16.68
CA ASN A 31 -2.70 -12.27 16.30
C ASN A 31 -4.05 -12.93 16.59
N ASP A 32 -4.77 -12.39 17.57
CA ASP A 32 -6.11 -12.83 17.88
C ASP A 32 -7.03 -12.66 16.66
N ARG A 33 -7.63 -13.77 16.23
CA ARG A 33 -8.55 -13.80 15.08
C ARG A 33 -9.77 -12.90 15.28
N SER A 34 -10.19 -12.67 16.52
CA SER A 34 -11.29 -11.76 16.84
C SER A 34 -11.03 -10.33 16.37
N LYS A 35 -9.74 -9.96 16.21
CA LYS A 35 -9.30 -8.61 15.81
C LYS A 35 -9.13 -8.45 14.29
N PHE A 36 -9.19 -9.54 13.52
CA PHE A 36 -9.02 -9.47 12.06
C PHE A 36 -10.05 -8.54 11.39
N PRO A 37 -11.34 -8.53 11.80
CA PRO A 37 -12.32 -7.59 11.24
C PRO A 37 -11.99 -6.10 11.44
N LEU A 38 -11.07 -5.76 12.37
CA LEU A 38 -10.63 -4.39 12.59
C LEU A 38 -9.61 -3.94 11.52
N VAL A 39 -8.81 -4.88 11.01
CA VAL A 39 -7.72 -4.65 10.06
C VAL A 39 -8.08 -5.01 8.61
N ASP A 40 -9.10 -5.86 8.42
CA ASP A 40 -9.66 -6.17 7.10
C ASP A 40 -10.54 -5.04 6.55
N ASP A 41 -10.90 -4.08 7.40
CA ASP A 41 -11.69 -2.89 7.07
C ASP A 41 -10.81 -1.63 7.23
N LYS A 42 -10.47 -1.00 6.09
CA LYS A 42 -9.59 0.17 6.08
C LYS A 42 -10.18 1.37 6.82
N LEU A 43 -11.51 1.51 6.87
CA LEU A 43 -12.15 2.61 7.57
C LEU A 43 -12.01 2.43 9.09
N LYS A 44 -12.27 1.22 9.60
CA LYS A 44 -12.08 0.92 11.03
C LYS A 44 -10.62 1.05 11.43
N THR A 45 -9.73 0.52 10.59
CA THR A 45 -8.28 0.61 10.78
C THR A 45 -7.83 2.05 10.94
N LYS A 46 -8.30 2.92 10.04
CA LYS A 46 -8.00 4.35 10.06
C LYS A 46 -8.49 5.03 11.33
N GLN A 47 -9.75 4.81 11.72
CA GLN A 47 -10.31 5.39 12.93
C GLN A 47 -9.53 4.99 14.18
N ILE A 48 -9.09 3.72 14.26
CA ILE A 48 -8.25 3.23 15.35
C ILE A 48 -6.88 3.92 15.31
N ALA A 49 -6.27 4.07 14.14
CA ALA A 49 -4.97 4.70 13.98
C ALA A 49 -5.02 6.19 14.39
N GLU A 50 -6.03 6.94 13.94
CA GLU A 50 -6.25 8.34 14.29
C GLU A 50 -6.51 8.51 15.79
N LEU A 51 -7.33 7.64 16.39
CA LEU A 51 -7.61 7.66 17.84
C LEU A 51 -6.33 7.52 18.68
N HIS A 52 -5.33 6.80 18.17
CA HIS A 52 -4.04 6.60 18.83
C HIS A 52 -2.94 7.57 18.34
N GLY A 53 -3.31 8.62 17.60
CA GLY A 53 -2.40 9.68 17.18
C GLY A 53 -1.46 9.30 16.03
N ALA A 54 -1.76 8.24 15.28
CA ALA A 54 -0.99 7.91 14.09
C ALA A 54 -1.31 8.89 12.95
N THR A 55 -0.28 9.36 12.26
CA THR A 55 -0.44 10.20 11.07
C THR A 55 -1.03 9.36 9.93
N THR A 56 -2.24 9.73 9.49
CA THR A 56 -2.89 9.13 8.31
C THR A 56 -3.36 10.22 7.35
N PRO A 57 -3.66 9.89 6.07
CA PRO A 57 -4.24 10.87 5.14
C PRO A 57 -5.52 11.46 5.73
N ALA A 58 -5.87 12.71 5.43
CA ALA A 58 -7.14 13.27 5.89
C ALA A 58 -8.33 12.51 5.27
N LEU A 59 -9.26 12.06 6.12
CA LEU A 59 -10.55 11.55 5.67
C LEU A 59 -11.39 12.73 5.16
N ILE A 60 -11.70 12.75 3.87
CA ILE A 60 -12.61 13.74 3.30
C ILE A 60 -14.05 13.35 3.61
N GLY A 61 -14.36 12.06 3.48
CA GLY A 61 -15.66 11.53 3.82
C GLY A 61 -15.83 10.06 3.47
N VAL A 62 -17.02 9.54 3.78
CA VAL A 62 -17.42 8.17 3.48
C VAL A 62 -18.80 8.22 2.82
N ILE A 63 -18.98 7.42 1.78
CA ILE A 63 -20.27 7.19 1.13
C ILE A 63 -20.63 5.73 1.39
N SER A 64 -21.76 5.50 2.07
CA SER A 64 -22.22 4.15 2.44
C SER A 64 -23.51 3.74 1.75
N HIS A 65 -24.22 4.68 1.13
CA HIS A 65 -25.50 4.42 0.47
C HIS A 65 -25.56 4.95 -0.96
N GLN A 66 -26.29 4.23 -1.82
CA GLN A 66 -26.47 4.62 -3.24
C GLN A 66 -27.10 6.01 -3.39
N ALA A 67 -28.01 6.39 -2.48
CA ALA A 67 -28.64 7.71 -2.48
C ALA A 67 -27.64 8.86 -2.19
N GLU A 68 -26.47 8.56 -1.62
CA GLU A 68 -25.47 9.55 -1.25
C GLU A 68 -24.41 9.77 -2.33
N VAL A 69 -24.38 8.94 -3.38
CA VAL A 69 -23.31 8.92 -4.38
C VAL A 69 -23.03 10.30 -4.96
N LYS A 70 -24.08 11.04 -5.35
CA LYS A 70 -23.97 12.41 -5.91
C LYS A 70 -23.35 13.44 -4.97
N ARG A 71 -23.33 13.17 -3.66
CA ARG A 71 -22.69 14.07 -2.67
C ARG A 71 -21.19 14.13 -2.85
N ILE A 72 -20.57 13.19 -3.57
CA ILE A 72 -19.12 13.18 -3.83
C ILE A 72 -18.64 14.51 -4.41
N HIS A 73 -19.36 15.07 -5.40
CA HIS A 73 -18.94 16.27 -6.10
C HIS A 73 -18.87 17.50 -5.18
N LYS A 74 -19.82 17.61 -4.24
CA LYS A 74 -19.79 18.64 -3.20
C LYS A 74 -18.74 18.35 -2.14
N MET A 75 -18.57 17.08 -1.75
CA MET A 75 -17.64 16.62 -0.72
C MET A 75 -16.18 16.94 -1.07
N VAL A 76 -15.80 16.77 -2.34
CA VAL A 76 -14.42 16.95 -2.80
C VAL A 76 -14.12 18.35 -3.32
N LYS A 77 -15.12 19.24 -3.46
CA LYS A 77 -15.04 20.52 -4.17
C LYS A 77 -13.81 21.37 -3.83
N ASP A 78 -13.48 21.46 -2.54
CA ASP A 78 -12.40 22.34 -2.05
C ASP A 78 -11.06 21.61 -1.89
N TRP A 79 -10.98 20.34 -2.30
CA TRP A 79 -9.75 19.56 -2.28
C TRP A 79 -9.04 19.66 -3.64
N PRO A 80 -7.71 19.81 -3.67
CA PRO A 80 -6.97 19.87 -4.93
C PRO A 80 -7.00 18.54 -5.69
N GLY A 81 -7.10 17.42 -4.96
CA GLY A 81 -7.15 16.05 -5.48
C GLY A 81 -7.47 15.07 -4.35
N PHE A 82 -7.95 13.89 -4.71
CA PHE A 82 -8.43 12.88 -3.76
C PHE A 82 -8.34 11.47 -4.35
N CYS A 83 -8.47 10.46 -3.50
CA CYS A 83 -8.68 9.08 -3.92
C CYS A 83 -9.96 8.51 -3.32
N ILE A 84 -10.61 7.64 -4.08
CA ILE A 84 -11.77 6.85 -3.67
C ILE A 84 -11.35 5.39 -3.62
N LYS A 85 -11.60 4.71 -2.50
CA LYS A 85 -11.27 3.29 -2.34
C LYS A 85 -12.32 2.53 -1.54
N PRO A 86 -12.53 1.24 -1.84
CA PRO A 86 -13.31 0.32 -1.00
C PRO A 86 -12.68 0.13 0.38
N ALA A 87 -13.48 0.12 1.45
CA ALA A 87 -12.97 -0.18 2.80
C ALA A 87 -12.46 -1.62 2.89
N GLN A 88 -13.16 -2.58 2.31
CA GLN A 88 -12.81 -4.02 2.33
C GLN A 88 -12.23 -4.52 1.00
N GLY A 89 -11.79 -3.61 0.13
CA GLY A 89 -11.22 -3.97 -1.16
C GLY A 89 -9.93 -4.78 -1.06
N SER A 90 -9.73 -5.64 -2.05
CA SER A 90 -8.64 -6.62 -2.10
C SER A 90 -7.68 -6.42 -3.27
N GLY A 91 -6.42 -6.79 -3.08
CA GLY A 91 -5.42 -6.82 -4.16
C GLY A 91 -5.12 -5.47 -4.82
N GLY A 92 -5.43 -4.35 -4.17
CA GLY A 92 -5.25 -3.00 -4.73
C GLY A 92 -6.26 -2.61 -5.81
N LYS A 93 -7.33 -3.39 -6.00
CA LYS A 93 -8.39 -3.08 -6.97
C LYS A 93 -9.38 -2.07 -6.41
N GLY A 94 -10.05 -1.32 -7.30
CA GLY A 94 -11.12 -0.38 -6.93
C GLY A 94 -10.65 0.97 -6.41
N ILE A 95 -9.35 1.27 -6.48
CA ILE A 95 -8.82 2.58 -6.11
C ILE A 95 -8.91 3.50 -7.34
N LEU A 96 -9.67 4.58 -7.22
CA LEU A 96 -9.72 5.66 -8.20
C LEU A 96 -8.96 6.86 -7.63
N VAL A 97 -7.94 7.32 -8.35
CA VAL A 97 -7.11 8.46 -7.97
C VAL A 97 -7.42 9.63 -8.89
N ILE A 98 -7.75 10.79 -8.31
CA ILE A 98 -8.02 12.04 -9.01
C ILE A 98 -6.98 13.07 -8.58
N LEU A 99 -6.15 13.52 -9.52
CA LEU A 99 -5.12 14.54 -9.26
C LEU A 99 -5.68 15.96 -9.20
N SER A 100 -6.70 16.23 -10.01
CA SER A 100 -7.37 17.52 -10.11
C SER A 100 -8.80 17.34 -10.59
N HIS A 101 -9.69 18.25 -10.22
CA HIS A 101 -11.03 18.29 -10.78
C HIS A 101 -11.56 19.72 -10.89
N LYS A 102 -12.32 19.98 -11.95
CA LYS A 102 -12.95 21.28 -12.19
C LYS A 102 -14.16 21.11 -13.10
N ASP A 103 -15.25 21.81 -12.79
CA ASP A 103 -16.45 21.89 -13.64
C ASP A 103 -16.98 20.51 -14.11
N GLY A 104 -17.01 19.53 -13.20
CA GLY A 104 -17.49 18.16 -13.48
C GLY A 104 -16.51 17.25 -14.22
N VAL A 105 -15.29 17.72 -14.49
CA VAL A 105 -14.20 16.94 -15.11
C VAL A 105 -13.17 16.56 -14.06
N TYR A 106 -12.78 15.30 -14.03
CA TYR A 106 -11.83 14.73 -13.08
C TYR A 106 -10.63 14.14 -13.82
N THR A 107 -9.42 14.59 -13.49
CA THR A 107 -8.18 14.15 -14.15
C THR A 107 -7.49 13.07 -13.34
N LYS A 108 -7.22 11.93 -13.97
CA LYS A 108 -6.47 10.82 -13.38
C LYS A 108 -4.94 11.06 -13.53
N PRO A 109 -4.09 10.32 -12.78
CA PRO A 109 -2.64 10.37 -12.96
C PRO A 109 -2.15 10.04 -14.37
N SER A 110 -2.90 9.25 -15.14
CA SER A 110 -2.57 8.93 -16.54
C SER A 110 -2.71 10.13 -17.49
N GLY A 111 -3.29 11.23 -17.04
CA GLY A 111 -3.68 12.37 -17.89
C GLY A 111 -5.08 12.23 -18.50
N ASP A 112 -5.67 11.03 -18.50
CA ASP A 112 -7.05 10.86 -18.95
C ASP A 112 -8.02 11.61 -18.01
N THR A 113 -9.14 12.03 -18.58
CA THR A 113 -10.23 12.64 -17.83
C THR A 113 -11.43 11.71 -17.77
N VAL A 114 -12.20 11.83 -16.69
CA VAL A 114 -13.50 11.17 -16.48
C VAL A 114 -14.52 12.21 -16.04
N ASN A 115 -15.80 11.96 -16.33
CA ASN A 115 -16.88 12.89 -15.96
C ASN A 115 -17.51 12.51 -14.60
N GLU A 116 -18.51 13.29 -14.17
CA GLU A 116 -19.25 13.03 -12.93
C GLU A 116 -19.88 11.64 -12.90
N GLU A 117 -20.57 11.23 -13.96
CA GLU A 117 -21.25 9.93 -14.04
C GLU A 117 -20.28 8.75 -13.92
N ASP A 118 -19.07 8.87 -14.46
CA ASP A 118 -18.03 7.85 -14.33
C ASP A 118 -17.57 7.70 -12.86
N VAL A 119 -17.41 8.81 -12.16
CA VAL A 119 -17.08 8.82 -10.73
C VAL A 119 -18.22 8.24 -9.90
N GLU A 120 -19.47 8.66 -10.17
CA GLU A 120 -20.66 8.13 -9.52
C GLU A 120 -20.78 6.61 -9.73
N ARG A 121 -20.54 6.14 -10.96
CA ARG A 121 -20.56 4.71 -11.32
C ARG A 121 -19.48 3.93 -10.61
N HIS A 122 -18.26 4.47 -10.48
CA HIS A 122 -17.18 3.84 -9.72
C HIS A 122 -17.54 3.64 -8.25
N ILE A 123 -18.15 4.66 -7.63
CA ILE A 123 -18.64 4.58 -6.24
C ILE A 123 -19.77 3.55 -6.15
N SER A 124 -20.72 3.57 -7.09
CA SER A 124 -21.85 2.64 -7.11
C SER A 124 -21.38 1.17 -7.21
N ASN A 125 -20.37 0.91 -8.05
CA ASN A 125 -19.71 -0.38 -8.17
C ASN A 125 -18.98 -0.78 -6.88
N THR A 126 -18.35 0.19 -6.21
CA THR A 126 -17.70 -0.03 -4.91
C THR A 126 -18.72 -0.46 -3.87
N LEU A 127 -19.84 0.26 -3.75
CA LEU A 127 -20.93 -0.06 -2.82
C LEU A 127 -21.55 -1.43 -3.10
N ALA A 128 -21.65 -1.82 -4.37
CA ALA A 128 -22.11 -3.14 -4.79
C ALA A 128 -21.09 -4.27 -4.51
N GLY A 129 -19.91 -3.96 -3.98
CA GLY A 129 -18.91 -4.95 -3.60
C GLY A 129 -18.07 -5.47 -4.77
N LEU A 130 -18.06 -4.80 -5.94
CA LEU A 130 -17.34 -5.26 -7.13
C LEU A 130 -15.84 -5.47 -6.87
N PHE A 131 -15.27 -4.71 -5.93
CA PHE A 131 -13.84 -4.72 -5.61
C PHE A 131 -13.51 -5.43 -4.29
N SER A 132 -14.53 -5.93 -3.59
CA SER A 132 -14.44 -6.44 -2.21
C SER A 132 -14.42 -7.97 -2.22
N LEU A 133 -13.69 -8.57 -1.29
CA LEU A 133 -13.58 -10.03 -1.19
C LEU A 133 -14.95 -10.65 -0.89
N GLY A 134 -15.48 -11.40 -1.86
CA GLY A 134 -16.76 -12.12 -1.72
C GLY A 134 -18.00 -11.31 -2.10
N GLY A 135 -17.86 -10.18 -2.80
CA GLY A 135 -19.00 -9.45 -3.39
C GLY A 135 -19.98 -8.87 -2.37
N LYS A 136 -19.51 -8.65 -1.13
CA LYS A 136 -20.33 -8.04 -0.08
C LYS A 136 -20.42 -6.53 -0.29
N ASN A 137 -21.57 -5.96 0.09
CA ASN A 137 -21.73 -4.50 0.14
C ASN A 137 -20.58 -3.88 0.94
N ASP A 138 -20.00 -2.82 0.38
CA ASP A 138 -18.85 -2.12 0.94
C ASP A 138 -19.19 -0.62 1.05
N VAL A 139 -18.26 0.16 1.58
CA VAL A 139 -18.33 1.63 1.63
C VAL A 139 -17.21 2.22 0.78
N ALA A 140 -17.49 3.37 0.16
CA ALA A 140 -16.48 4.14 -0.56
C ALA A 140 -15.86 5.15 0.41
N VAL A 141 -14.57 4.96 0.70
CA VAL A 141 -13.76 5.85 1.54
C VAL A 141 -13.08 6.87 0.64
N VAL A 142 -13.25 8.15 0.94
CA VAL A 142 -12.69 9.27 0.19
C VAL A 142 -11.61 9.95 1.04
N GLU A 143 -10.38 9.98 0.55
CA GLU A 143 -9.23 10.55 1.26
C GLU A 143 -8.46 11.54 0.38
N ASN A 144 -7.74 12.45 1.03
CA ASN A 144 -6.81 13.31 0.32
C ASN A 144 -5.62 12.50 -0.24
N LEU A 145 -4.96 13.05 -1.25
CA LEU A 145 -3.74 12.46 -1.77
C LEU A 145 -2.56 12.68 -0.81
N ILE A 146 -1.77 11.62 -0.61
CA ILE A 146 -0.48 11.72 0.06
C ILE A 146 0.47 12.45 -0.88
N LYS A 147 1.07 13.55 -0.40
CA LYS A 147 2.19 14.22 -1.07
C LYS A 147 3.48 13.61 -0.56
N PHE A 148 4.32 13.13 -1.48
CA PHE A 148 5.58 12.50 -1.13
C PHE A 148 6.63 13.53 -0.74
N ASP A 149 7.52 13.10 0.15
CA ASP A 149 8.70 13.85 0.56
C ASP A 149 9.81 13.60 -0.49
N ASP A 150 10.61 14.62 -0.79
CA ASP A 150 11.65 14.63 -1.83
C ASP A 150 12.72 13.54 -1.64
N CYS A 151 12.84 12.98 -0.42
CA CYS A 151 13.77 11.88 -0.12
C CYS A 151 13.53 10.60 -0.95
N PHE A 152 12.35 10.45 -1.56
CA PHE A 152 12.00 9.33 -2.41
C PHE A 152 12.13 9.62 -3.92
N ASP A 153 12.44 10.86 -4.28
CA ASP A 153 12.42 11.30 -5.67
C ASP A 153 13.45 10.55 -6.53
N GLY A 154 13.00 10.05 -7.67
CA GLY A 154 13.78 9.26 -8.63
C GLY A 154 14.26 7.86 -8.19
N PHE A 155 13.83 7.34 -7.04
CA PHE A 155 14.12 5.95 -6.62
C PHE A 155 13.04 4.94 -7.05
N SER A 156 11.89 5.39 -7.58
CA SER A 156 10.79 4.53 -8.01
C SER A 156 10.36 4.91 -9.43
N TYR A 157 10.08 3.92 -10.28
CA TYR A 157 9.58 4.14 -11.64
C TYR A 157 8.06 4.30 -11.63
N GLU A 158 7.56 5.49 -11.96
CA GLU A 158 6.13 5.82 -12.16
C GLU A 158 5.17 5.48 -11.00
N GLY A 159 5.71 5.10 -9.85
CA GLY A 159 4.93 4.57 -8.73
C GLY A 159 5.42 5.12 -7.39
N VAL A 160 4.54 5.02 -6.41
CA VAL A 160 4.81 5.46 -5.05
C VAL A 160 5.68 4.42 -4.34
N PRO A 161 6.89 4.77 -3.89
CA PRO A 161 7.67 3.87 -3.06
C PRO A 161 6.96 3.69 -1.73
N ASP A 162 6.78 2.44 -1.31
CA ASP A 162 6.17 2.12 -0.03
C ASP A 162 7.19 1.52 0.92
N VAL A 163 7.08 1.89 2.20
CA VAL A 163 7.89 1.30 3.26
C VAL A 163 7.02 0.31 4.02
N ARG A 164 7.46 -0.95 4.02
CA ARG A 164 6.85 -2.01 4.80
C ARG A 164 7.66 -2.23 6.07
N ILE A 165 6.99 -2.08 7.20
CA ILE A 165 7.52 -2.38 8.52
C ILE A 165 6.79 -3.60 9.08
N ILE A 166 7.55 -4.58 9.56
CA ILE A 166 7.03 -5.76 10.27
C ILE A 166 7.25 -5.53 11.75
N VAL A 167 6.16 -5.50 12.51
CA VAL A 167 6.15 -5.32 13.96
C VAL A 167 5.82 -6.65 14.64
N PHE A 168 6.60 -7.03 15.64
CA PHE A 168 6.35 -8.19 16.47
C PHE A 168 6.22 -7.77 17.93
N LYS A 169 5.05 -8.02 18.54
CA LYS A 169 4.74 -7.66 19.94
C LYS A 169 5.10 -6.21 20.32
N GLY A 170 4.84 -5.26 19.42
CA GLY A 170 5.10 -3.83 19.63
C GLY A 170 6.48 -3.34 19.21
N TYR A 171 7.38 -4.23 18.78
CA TYR A 171 8.73 -3.85 18.33
C TYR A 171 8.87 -4.02 16.81
N PRO A 172 9.35 -2.99 16.07
CA PRO A 172 9.67 -3.14 14.66
C PRO A 172 10.89 -4.07 14.52
N VAL A 173 10.72 -5.20 13.83
CA VAL A 173 11.78 -6.22 13.68
C VAL A 173 12.41 -6.23 12.30
N MET A 174 11.69 -5.75 11.28
CA MET A 174 12.20 -5.63 9.91
C MET A 174 11.54 -4.44 9.21
N ALA A 175 12.31 -3.76 8.37
CA ALA A 175 11.80 -2.74 7.45
C ALA A 175 12.37 -2.99 6.05
N MET A 176 11.55 -2.71 5.04
CA MET A 176 11.95 -2.74 3.64
C MET A 176 11.22 -1.66 2.87
N MET A 177 11.91 -1.02 1.94
CA MET A 177 11.30 -0.17 0.93
C MET A 177 11.03 -1.00 -0.32
N ARG A 178 9.88 -0.78 -0.96
CA ARG A 178 9.51 -1.39 -2.24
C ARG A 178 9.48 -0.31 -3.30
N LEU A 179 10.29 -0.51 -4.34
CA LEU A 179 10.45 0.44 -5.44
C LEU A 179 9.83 -0.17 -6.69
N SER A 180 8.89 0.55 -7.29
CA SER A 180 8.25 0.14 -8.53
C SER A 180 9.24 0.21 -9.69
N THR A 181 9.10 -0.74 -10.61
CA THR A 181 9.87 -0.85 -11.84
C THR A 181 8.94 -0.87 -13.06
N SER A 182 9.49 -0.64 -14.24
CA SER A 182 8.76 -0.85 -15.51
C SER A 182 8.24 -2.29 -15.61
N ALA A 183 9.05 -3.27 -15.21
CA ALA A 183 8.68 -4.68 -15.20
C ALA A 183 7.51 -5.01 -14.26
N SER A 184 7.31 -4.19 -13.23
CA SER A 184 6.18 -4.28 -12.30
C SER A 184 4.95 -3.46 -12.70
N ASP A 185 4.96 -2.87 -13.91
CA ASP A 185 3.88 -2.02 -14.40
C ASP A 185 3.59 -0.85 -13.43
N GLY A 186 4.67 -0.26 -12.89
CA GLY A 186 4.60 0.83 -11.91
C GLY A 186 4.11 0.42 -10.51
N LYS A 187 3.94 -0.88 -10.21
CA LYS A 187 3.43 -1.37 -8.91
C LYS A 187 4.56 -1.82 -7.99
N ALA A 188 4.51 -1.47 -6.72
CA ALA A 188 5.52 -1.86 -5.74
C ALA A 188 5.44 -3.34 -5.27
N ASN A 189 4.95 -4.28 -6.09
CA ASN A 189 4.80 -5.68 -5.72
C ASN A 189 6.05 -6.50 -6.10
N LEU A 190 6.78 -7.02 -5.12
CA LEU A 190 8.04 -7.76 -5.35
C LEU A 190 7.88 -8.97 -6.29
N HIS A 191 6.77 -9.71 -6.17
CA HIS A 191 6.48 -10.86 -7.03
C HIS A 191 6.16 -10.46 -8.49
N GLN A 192 5.85 -9.18 -8.74
CA GLN A 192 5.65 -8.63 -10.08
C GLN A 192 6.92 -7.98 -10.62
N GLY A 193 8.06 -8.08 -9.94
CA GLY A 193 9.33 -7.53 -10.42
C GLY A 193 9.71 -6.16 -9.83
N ALA A 194 9.02 -5.70 -8.78
CA ALA A 194 9.47 -4.55 -8.00
C ALA A 194 10.78 -4.87 -7.24
N VAL A 195 11.59 -3.84 -6.97
CA VAL A 195 12.82 -3.99 -6.19
C VAL A 195 12.50 -3.87 -4.70
N GLY A 196 13.02 -4.80 -3.90
CA GLY A 196 12.94 -4.76 -2.44
C GLY A 196 14.27 -4.32 -1.85
N VAL A 197 14.27 -3.21 -1.11
CA VAL A 197 15.46 -2.68 -0.42
C VAL A 197 15.26 -2.87 1.09
N GLY A 198 16.08 -3.69 1.73
CA GLY A 198 16.11 -3.82 3.18
C GLY A 198 16.63 -2.54 3.82
N VAL A 199 15.96 -2.09 4.89
CA VAL A 199 16.28 -0.84 5.58
C VAL A 199 16.65 -1.14 7.03
N ASP A 200 17.79 -0.59 7.47
CA ASP A 200 18.18 -0.60 8.87
C ASP A 200 17.26 0.34 9.65
N ILE A 201 16.50 -0.20 10.61
CA ILE A 201 15.47 0.54 11.33
C ILE A 201 16.07 1.67 12.20
N ALA A 202 17.29 1.48 12.73
CA ALA A 202 17.89 2.45 13.62
C ALA A 202 18.46 3.68 12.88
N THR A 203 18.99 3.46 11.68
CA THR A 203 19.71 4.49 10.92
C THR A 203 18.94 4.99 9.69
N GLY A 204 17.96 4.21 9.23
CA GLY A 204 17.19 4.47 8.02
C GLY A 204 17.92 4.13 6.72
N LYS A 205 19.12 3.55 6.80
CA LYS A 205 19.97 3.30 5.64
C LYS A 205 19.59 2.01 4.92
N ALA A 206 19.73 2.00 3.60
CA ALA A 206 19.66 0.78 2.82
C ALA A 206 20.77 -0.20 3.23
N VAL A 207 20.41 -1.48 3.36
CA VAL A 207 21.32 -2.57 3.75
C VAL A 207 21.61 -3.49 2.57
N ARG A 208 20.58 -3.85 1.81
CA ARG A 208 20.69 -4.71 0.64
C ARG A 208 19.45 -4.57 -0.23
N ALA A 209 19.60 -4.65 -1.54
CA ALA A 209 18.48 -4.70 -2.47
C ALA A 209 18.41 -6.02 -3.23
N VAL A 210 17.19 -6.44 -3.55
CA VAL A 210 16.88 -7.66 -4.30
C VAL A 210 15.76 -7.44 -5.32
N GLN A 211 15.87 -8.11 -6.46
CA GLN A 211 14.84 -8.19 -7.49
C GLN A 211 14.88 -9.60 -8.08
N TYR A 212 13.72 -10.24 -8.28
CA TYR A 212 13.65 -11.64 -8.76
C TYR A 212 14.53 -12.61 -7.94
N ASP A 213 14.54 -12.43 -6.61
CA ASP A 213 15.37 -13.19 -5.66
C ASP A 213 16.89 -13.06 -5.88
N LEU A 214 17.33 -12.13 -6.72
CA LEU A 214 18.73 -11.85 -6.99
C LEU A 214 19.17 -10.51 -6.38
N PRO A 215 20.38 -10.41 -5.80
CA PRO A 215 20.91 -9.15 -5.33
C PRO A 215 21.07 -8.14 -6.47
N VAL A 216 20.66 -6.90 -6.23
CA VAL A 216 20.86 -5.77 -7.14
C VAL A 216 21.50 -4.61 -6.38
N THR A 217 22.24 -3.76 -7.08
CA THR A 217 22.88 -2.55 -6.51
C THR A 217 22.26 -1.27 -7.03
N HIS A 218 21.74 -1.29 -8.26
CA HIS A 218 21.13 -0.13 -8.91
C HIS A 218 19.68 -0.42 -9.26
N HIS A 219 18.86 0.63 -9.29
CA HIS A 219 17.50 0.52 -9.79
C HIS A 219 17.53 0.24 -11.30
N PRO A 220 16.79 -0.77 -11.81
CA PRO A 220 16.87 -1.17 -13.21
C PRO A 220 16.45 -0.05 -14.18
N ASP A 221 15.42 0.72 -13.83
CA ASP A 221 14.90 1.78 -14.71
C ASP A 221 15.54 3.16 -14.49
N THR A 222 15.75 3.57 -13.23
CA THR A 222 16.27 4.92 -12.93
C THR A 222 17.80 4.97 -12.86
N GLY A 223 18.48 3.83 -12.82
CA GLY A 223 19.94 3.73 -12.70
C GLY A 223 20.51 4.23 -11.37
N LYS A 224 19.67 4.64 -10.41
CA LYS A 224 20.15 5.15 -9.11
C LYS A 224 20.77 4.04 -8.27
N ASP A 225 21.83 4.38 -7.55
CA ASP A 225 22.43 3.51 -6.54
C ASP A 225 21.48 3.33 -5.35
N LEU A 226 20.99 2.11 -5.15
CA LEU A 226 20.02 1.77 -4.12
C LEU A 226 20.62 1.86 -2.71
N MET A 227 21.95 1.72 -2.59
CA MET A 227 22.64 1.79 -1.31
C MET A 227 22.81 3.23 -0.80
N SER A 228 22.71 4.20 -1.71
CA SER A 228 22.68 5.63 -1.37
C SER A 228 21.34 6.07 -0.76
N SER A 229 20.28 5.25 -0.88
CA SER A 229 18.96 5.59 -0.38
C SER A 229 18.92 5.58 1.15
N ARG A 230 18.22 6.58 1.72
CA ARG A 230 17.96 6.70 3.15
C ARG A 230 16.51 7.09 3.35
N CYS A 231 15.82 6.32 4.17
CA CYS A 231 14.40 6.48 4.48
C CYS A 231 14.21 6.42 6.01
N LEU A 232 13.04 6.75 6.56
CA LEU A 232 12.75 6.67 8.01
C LEU A 232 13.50 7.68 8.91
N THR A 233 14.09 8.75 8.36
CA THR A 233 14.80 9.78 9.14
C THR A 233 13.91 10.92 9.67
N GLY A 234 12.58 10.77 9.60
CA GLY A 234 11.60 11.76 10.05
C GLY A 234 10.20 11.16 10.27
N SER A 235 9.27 11.98 10.77
CA SER A 235 7.91 11.62 11.26
C SER A 235 6.94 11.03 10.23
N VAL A 236 7.39 10.73 9.00
CA VAL A 236 6.52 10.28 7.90
C VAL A 236 6.62 8.77 7.78
N CYS A 237 6.08 8.08 8.79
CA CYS A 237 5.73 6.67 8.65
C CYS A 237 4.20 6.57 8.68
N LEU A 238 3.60 6.59 7.49
CA LEU A 238 2.17 6.40 7.32
C LEU A 238 1.83 4.95 7.70
N PHE A 239 1.21 4.77 8.85
CA PHE A 239 0.75 3.47 9.32
C PHE A 239 -0.54 3.10 8.58
N LEU A 240 -0.43 2.17 7.62
CA LEU A 240 -1.55 1.32 7.24
C LEU A 240 -1.32 -0.08 7.82
N PRO A 241 -2.05 -0.46 8.89
CA PRO A 241 -2.18 -1.85 9.30
C PRO A 241 -2.78 -2.66 8.15
N LEU A 242 -1.93 -3.26 7.33
CA LEU A 242 -2.32 -4.42 6.55
C LEU A 242 -2.12 -5.62 7.46
N ALA A 243 -3.20 -6.34 7.76
CA ALA A 243 -3.05 -7.74 8.15
C ALA A 243 -2.16 -8.37 7.07
N LEU A 244 -0.98 -8.85 7.47
CA LEU A 244 -0.12 -9.63 6.58
C LEU A 244 -1.00 -10.71 5.97
N GLY A 245 -1.32 -10.51 4.68
CA GLY A 245 -2.41 -11.17 4.01
C GLY A 245 -2.40 -12.68 4.21
N ARG A 246 -3.60 -13.25 4.20
CA ARG A 246 -3.79 -14.63 3.79
C ARG A 246 -3.10 -14.87 2.45
#